data_AF-A0A059WFC6-F1
#
_entry.id   AF-A0A059WFC6-F1
#
_cell.length_a   1.000
_cell.length_b   1.000
_cell.length_c   1.000
_cell.angle_alpha   90.00
_cell.angle_beta   90.00
_cell.angle_gamma   90.00
#
_symmetry.space_group_name_H-M   'P 1'
#
loop_
_entity.id
_entity.type
_entity.pdbx_description
1 polymer ?
#
loop_
_entity_poly.entity_id
_entity_poly.type
_entity_poly.pdbx_seq_one_letter_code
_entity_poly.pdbx_strand_id
1 'polypeptide(L)'
;YMWWNNVETKPYGGYPQFWDWKILKMLEQSNPGGNVWSVRKTSNKAIHGVYEGVTIFEAPAKIGLNQQAIGYVPTDEEWRFPNFGEDTAHGREFTQSREGTFGGDNGVKSVLPEHKIWFFYLQRICNHCTYPGCLAACPRKAIYKRQEDGIVLIDQNR
;
A
#
# COMPACT_ATOMS: atom_id res chain seq x y z
N TYR A 1 -18.45 -9.23 -3.48
CA TYR A 1 -17.75 -10.54 -3.37
C TYR A 1 -16.37 -10.29 -2.75
N MET A 2 -15.68 -11.31 -2.23
CA MET A 2 -14.40 -11.14 -1.50
C MET A 2 -13.29 -12.01 -2.12
N TRP A 3 -12.11 -11.42 -2.32
CA TRP A 3 -10.90 -12.12 -2.77
C TRP A 3 -9.83 -11.98 -1.69
N TRP A 4 -9.69 -12.98 -0.82
CA TRP A 4 -8.69 -12.95 0.26
C TRP A 4 -7.26 -13.15 -0.24
N ASN A 5 -7.12 -13.78 -1.40
CA ASN A 5 -5.90 -13.84 -2.18
C ASN A 5 -6.18 -13.16 -3.51
N ASN A 6 -5.43 -12.11 -3.81
CA ASN A 6 -5.56 -11.33 -5.04
C ASN A 6 -4.19 -10.99 -5.62
N VAL A 7 -4.16 -10.73 -6.92
CA VAL A 7 -2.99 -10.24 -7.63
C VAL A 7 -3.33 -8.87 -8.21
N GLU A 8 -2.43 -7.91 -8.04
CA GLU A 8 -2.59 -6.54 -8.51
C GLU A 8 -1.46 -6.19 -9.49
N THR A 9 -1.78 -5.50 -10.59
CA THR A 9 -0.75 -4.93 -11.48
C THR A 9 -0.37 -3.53 -11.01
N LYS A 10 0.88 -3.34 -10.57
CA LYS A 10 1.42 -2.02 -10.15
C LYS A 10 2.03 -1.26 -11.34
N PRO A 11 1.98 0.08 -11.35
CA PRO A 11 1.60 0.97 -10.24
C PRO A 11 0.10 1.25 -10.08
N TYR A 12 -0.73 0.77 -10.99
CA TYR A 12 -2.17 1.01 -10.95
C TYR A 12 -2.92 -0.04 -10.09
N GLY A 13 -4.24 -0.03 -10.17
CA GLY A 13 -5.09 -1.04 -9.56
C GLY A 13 -5.22 -0.95 -8.05
N GLY A 14 -5.14 -2.13 -7.41
CA GLY A 14 -5.52 -2.32 -6.01
C GLY A 14 -6.87 -3.02 -5.87
N TYR A 15 -6.97 -3.89 -4.87
CA TYR A 15 -8.26 -4.43 -4.45
C TYR A 15 -8.40 -4.33 -2.92
N PRO A 16 -9.14 -3.33 -2.40
CA PRO A 16 -9.97 -2.36 -3.11
C PRO A 16 -9.14 -1.29 -3.86
N GLN A 17 -9.75 -0.63 -4.85
CA GLN A 17 -9.05 0.30 -5.74
C GLN A 17 -8.27 1.39 -4.98
N PHE A 18 -6.95 1.45 -5.22
CA PHE A 18 -6.00 2.42 -4.64
C PHE A 18 -5.88 2.40 -3.10
N TRP A 19 -6.13 1.27 -2.45
CA TRP A 19 -6.13 1.17 -0.99
C TRP A 19 -4.81 1.59 -0.33
N ASP A 20 -3.68 1.24 -0.95
CA ASP A 20 -2.33 1.55 -0.48
C ASP A 20 -2.04 3.05 -0.57
N TRP A 21 -2.27 3.64 -1.73
CA TRP A 21 -2.09 5.07 -1.95
C TRP A 21 -2.98 5.91 -1.04
N LYS A 22 -4.24 5.50 -0.83
CA LYS A 22 -5.16 6.22 0.07
C LYS A 22 -4.66 6.23 1.51
N ILE A 23 -4.22 5.09 2.04
CA ILE A 23 -3.63 5.02 3.38
C ILE A 23 -2.34 5.84 3.47
N LEU A 24 -1.46 5.76 2.46
CA LEU A 24 -0.25 6.58 2.42
C LEU A 24 -0.56 8.08 2.38
N LYS A 25 -1.58 8.49 1.63
CA LYS A 25 -2.05 9.88 1.60
C LYS A 25 -2.57 10.33 2.96
N MET A 26 -3.32 9.49 3.67
CA MET A 26 -3.79 9.78 5.03
C MET A 26 -2.62 9.91 6.02
N LEU A 27 -1.60 9.04 5.91
CA LEU A 27 -0.37 9.17 6.69
C LEU A 27 0.39 10.46 6.38
N GLU A 28 0.49 10.83 5.10
CA GLU A 28 1.11 12.08 4.68
C GLU A 28 0.36 13.30 5.23
N GLN A 29 -0.97 13.29 5.18
CA GLN A 29 -1.81 14.33 5.77
C GLN A 29 -1.61 14.45 7.29
N SER A 30 -1.32 13.33 7.97
CA SER A 30 -1.07 13.33 9.42
C SER A 30 0.32 13.82 9.83
N ASN A 31 1.27 13.83 8.90
CA ASN A 31 2.66 14.24 9.16
C ASN A 31 3.33 14.77 7.88
N PRO A 32 2.89 15.92 7.34
CA PRO A 32 3.32 16.40 6.03
C PRO A 32 4.84 16.58 5.93
N GLY A 33 5.46 15.94 4.93
CA GLY A 33 6.90 15.95 4.71
C GLY A 33 7.73 15.24 5.79
N GLY A 34 7.10 14.72 6.84
CA GLY A 34 7.77 14.10 7.98
C GLY A 34 7.90 12.59 7.89
N ASN A 35 7.22 11.94 6.94
CA ASN A 35 7.26 10.48 6.75
C ASN A 35 8.50 10.04 6.00
N VAL A 36 9.67 10.20 6.62
CA VAL A 36 10.98 10.04 5.98
C VAL A 36 11.72 8.83 6.55
N TRP A 37 12.34 8.06 5.65
CA TRP A 37 13.30 7.03 6.02
C TRP A 37 14.73 7.59 6.02
N SER A 38 15.37 7.59 7.19
CA SER A 38 16.67 8.19 7.41
C SER A 38 17.77 7.15 7.31
N VAL A 39 18.41 7.06 6.15
CA VAL A 39 19.53 6.13 5.90
C VAL A 39 20.82 6.49 6.63
N ARG A 40 20.93 7.73 7.13
CA ARG A 40 22.11 8.22 7.86
C ARG A 40 22.09 7.83 9.33
N LYS A 41 20.91 7.59 9.90
CA LYS A 41 20.74 7.21 11.31
C LYS A 41 20.77 5.69 11.42
N THR A 42 21.97 5.13 11.57
CA THR A 42 22.17 3.69 11.71
C THR A 42 22.67 3.31 13.09
N SER A 43 22.33 2.09 13.52
CA SER A 43 22.84 1.48 14.75
C SER A 43 22.85 -0.04 14.61
N ASN A 44 23.39 -0.76 15.60
CA ASN A 44 23.33 -2.23 15.63
C ASN A 44 21.90 -2.79 15.57
N LYS A 45 20.88 -1.98 15.94
CA LYS A 45 19.46 -2.35 15.86
C LYS A 45 18.74 -1.74 14.65
N ALA A 46 19.41 -0.91 13.85
CA ALA A 46 18.85 -0.14 12.75
C ALA A 46 19.87 -0.03 11.60
N ILE A 47 20.29 -1.17 11.05
CA ILE A 47 21.37 -1.24 10.05
C ILE A 47 21.01 -0.58 8.72
N HIS A 48 19.72 -0.51 8.38
CA HIS A 48 19.24 0.07 7.12
C HIS A 48 18.71 1.49 7.28
N GLY A 49 18.88 2.10 8.46
CA GLY A 49 18.32 3.40 8.79
C GLY A 49 17.14 3.31 9.75
N VAL A 50 16.55 4.47 10.05
CA VAL A 50 15.42 4.63 10.97
C VAL A 50 14.28 5.35 10.25
N TYR A 51 13.06 4.84 10.39
CA TYR A 51 11.86 5.57 10.00
C TYR A 51 11.57 6.66 11.04
N GLU A 52 11.55 7.92 10.60
CA GLU A 52 11.32 9.09 11.46
C GLU A 52 9.87 9.62 11.36
N GLY A 53 9.06 8.97 10.54
CA GLY A 53 7.66 9.31 10.35
C GLY A 53 6.75 8.82 11.46
N VAL A 54 5.45 8.96 11.22
CA VAL A 54 4.43 8.41 12.10
C VAL A 54 3.94 7.06 11.60
N THR A 55 3.63 6.19 12.54
CA THR A 55 2.94 4.93 12.24
C THR A 55 1.44 5.14 12.07
N ILE A 56 0.75 4.13 11.51
CA ILE A 56 -0.71 4.12 11.44
C ILE A 56 -1.38 4.19 12.82
N PHE A 57 -0.68 3.85 13.90
CA PHE A 57 -1.19 3.86 15.27
C PHE A 57 -1.02 5.22 15.96
N GLU A 58 0.02 5.97 15.58
CA GLU A 58 0.31 7.29 16.14
C GLU A 58 -0.37 8.42 15.38
N ALA A 59 -0.59 8.22 14.07
CA ALA A 59 -1.22 9.20 13.20
C ALA A 59 -2.57 9.72 13.74
N PRO A 60 -3.52 8.88 14.22
CA PRO A 60 -4.80 9.37 14.73
C PRO A 60 -4.68 10.41 15.84
N ALA A 61 -3.76 10.21 16.78
CA ALA A 61 -3.54 11.14 17.89
C ALA A 61 -3.01 12.49 17.40
N LYS A 62 -2.15 12.51 16.36
CA LYS A 62 -1.64 13.76 15.78
C LYS A 62 -2.72 14.62 15.13
N ILE A 63 -3.71 13.99 14.50
CA ILE A 63 -4.79 14.71 13.79
C ILE A 63 -6.11 14.75 14.55
N GLY A 64 -6.11 14.38 15.83
CA GLY A 64 -7.31 14.43 16.68
C GLY A 64 -8.42 13.46 16.26
N LEU A 65 -8.09 12.37 15.56
CA LEU A 65 -9.05 11.33 15.21
C LEU A 65 -9.30 10.43 16.42
N ASN A 66 -10.58 10.21 16.75
CA ASN A 66 -10.99 9.25 17.77
C ASN A 66 -10.97 7.81 17.24
N GLN A 67 -9.78 7.35 16.82
CA GLN A 67 -9.53 6.01 16.28
C GLN A 67 -8.19 5.49 16.79
N GLN A 68 -8.04 4.16 16.89
CA GLN A 68 -6.80 3.52 17.37
C GLN A 68 -5.76 3.31 16.26
N ALA A 69 -6.21 3.28 15.00
CA ALA A 69 -5.34 3.19 13.84
C ALA A 69 -5.98 3.96 12.69
N ILE A 70 -5.15 4.61 11.87
CA ILE A 70 -5.62 5.26 10.66
C ILE A 70 -6.04 4.20 9.64
N GLY A 71 -7.15 4.47 8.98
CA GLY A 71 -7.71 3.61 7.97
C GLY A 71 -8.90 4.27 7.32
N TYR A 72 -9.40 3.66 6.27
CA TYR A 72 -10.60 4.12 5.60
C TYR A 72 -11.51 2.92 5.32
N VAL A 73 -12.80 3.21 5.16
CA VAL A 73 -13.79 2.21 4.75
C VAL A 73 -13.98 2.37 3.24
N PRO A 74 -13.56 1.40 2.41
CA PRO A 74 -13.74 1.47 0.97
C PRO A 74 -15.22 1.43 0.60
N THR A 75 -15.61 2.17 -0.43
CA THR A 75 -16.98 2.13 -0.96
C THR A 75 -17.22 0.85 -1.77
N ASP A 76 -18.49 0.51 -2.00
CA ASP A 76 -18.85 -0.64 -2.84
C ASP A 76 -18.28 -0.55 -4.25
N GLU A 77 -18.13 0.67 -4.79
CA GLU A 77 -17.55 0.90 -6.12
C GLU A 77 -16.09 0.46 -6.21
N GLU A 78 -15.31 0.68 -5.15
CA GLU A 78 -13.90 0.27 -5.08
C GLU A 78 -13.70 -1.25 -5.12
N TRP A 79 -14.75 -2.01 -4.77
CA TRP A 79 -14.74 -3.47 -4.78
C TRP A 79 -15.21 -4.09 -6.10
N ARG A 80 -15.69 -3.29 -7.06
CA ARG A 80 -16.36 -3.82 -8.27
C ARG A 80 -15.42 -4.51 -9.26
N PHE A 81 -14.11 -4.24 -9.20
CA PHE A 81 -13.13 -4.70 -10.19
C PHE A 81 -11.81 -5.14 -9.50
N PRO A 82 -11.68 -6.44 -9.16
CA PRO A 82 -10.52 -7.04 -8.47
C PRO A 82 -9.17 -6.80 -9.13
N ASN A 83 -9.16 -6.72 -10.45
CA ASN A 83 -7.95 -6.57 -11.23
C ASN A 83 -8.03 -5.32 -12.10
N PHE A 84 -8.58 -4.24 -11.55
CA PHE A 84 -8.65 -2.96 -12.24
C PHE A 84 -7.23 -2.52 -12.64
N GLY A 85 -7.02 -2.17 -13.91
CA GLY A 85 -5.70 -1.79 -14.41
C GLY A 85 -4.72 -2.95 -14.58
N GLU A 86 -5.21 -4.18 -14.72
CA GLU A 86 -4.41 -5.34 -15.17
C GLU A 86 -3.60 -4.98 -16.42
N ASP A 87 -2.36 -5.46 -16.45
CA ASP A 87 -1.37 -5.26 -17.52
C ASP A 87 -1.20 -3.80 -17.99
N THR A 88 -1.62 -2.84 -17.17
CA THR A 88 -1.51 -1.42 -17.50
C THR A 88 -0.15 -0.92 -17.08
N ALA A 89 0.73 -0.73 -18.07
CA ALA A 89 2.06 -0.19 -17.84
C ALA A 89 2.04 1.32 -17.60
N HIS A 90 2.97 1.81 -16.77
CA HIS A 90 3.20 3.23 -16.53
C HIS A 90 4.52 3.71 -17.14
N GLY A 91 4.53 4.91 -17.72
CA GLY A 91 5.71 5.58 -18.27
C GLY A 91 5.37 7.02 -18.71
N ARG A 92 6.33 7.94 -18.63
CA ARG A 92 6.12 9.40 -18.82
C ARG A 92 5.83 9.87 -20.25
N GLU A 93 5.91 9.00 -21.25
CA GLU A 93 5.61 9.36 -22.64
C GLU A 93 4.94 8.19 -23.39
N PHE A 94 3.61 8.23 -23.50
CA PHE A 94 2.84 7.50 -24.52
C PHE A 94 2.75 8.30 -25.84
N THR A 95 3.67 9.24 -26.08
CA THR A 95 3.77 9.91 -27.37
C THR A 95 4.26 8.88 -28.38
N GLN A 96 3.34 8.49 -29.27
CA GLN A 96 3.64 7.69 -30.45
C GLN A 96 4.86 8.31 -31.14
N SER A 97 6.01 7.62 -31.13
CA SER A 97 7.04 7.97 -32.09
C SER A 97 6.39 7.87 -33.47
N ARG A 98 6.81 8.70 -34.44
CA ARG A 98 6.31 8.64 -35.83
C ARG A 98 6.43 7.24 -36.48
N GLU A 99 7.09 6.30 -35.82
CA GLU A 99 7.41 4.94 -36.24
C GLU A 99 6.64 3.85 -35.46
N GLY A 100 5.67 4.22 -34.61
CA GLY A 100 4.85 3.24 -33.88
C GLY A 100 5.58 2.51 -32.75
N THR A 101 6.71 3.04 -32.28
CA THR A 101 7.45 2.48 -31.14
C THR A 101 7.12 3.24 -29.85
N PHE A 102 6.72 2.50 -28.81
CA PHE A 102 6.51 3.02 -27.46
C PHE A 102 7.87 3.08 -26.74
N GLY A 103 8.34 4.28 -26.38
CA GLY A 103 9.65 4.44 -25.72
C GLY A 103 9.86 5.88 -25.25
N GLY A 104 10.02 6.06 -23.94
CA GLY A 104 9.88 7.36 -23.28
C GLY A 104 10.95 8.40 -23.58
N ASP A 105 10.83 9.56 -22.92
CA ASP A 105 11.57 10.83 -23.08
C ASP A 105 12.48 10.90 -24.31
N ASN A 106 12.02 11.61 -25.34
CA ASN A 106 12.76 12.01 -26.56
C ASN A 106 13.06 10.89 -27.58
N GLY A 107 12.23 9.85 -27.67
CA GLY A 107 12.40 8.78 -28.68
C GLY A 107 13.55 7.81 -28.37
N VAL A 108 14.06 7.83 -27.14
CA VAL A 108 15.07 6.88 -26.68
C VAL A 108 14.33 5.60 -26.25
N LYS A 109 14.55 4.51 -27.00
CA LYS A 109 14.12 3.16 -26.66
C LYS A 109 14.53 2.84 -25.22
N SER A 110 13.70 2.11 -24.46
CA SER A 110 14.09 1.64 -23.12
C SER A 110 15.42 0.89 -23.23
N VAL A 111 16.48 1.42 -22.62
CA VAL A 111 17.82 0.81 -22.58
C VAL A 111 18.12 0.49 -21.13
N LEU A 112 18.71 -0.69 -20.88
CA LEU A 112 19.19 -1.02 -19.55
C LEU A 112 20.19 0.05 -19.07
N PRO A 113 20.18 0.41 -17.76
CA PRO A 113 19.51 -0.30 -16.66
C PRO A 113 18.07 0.18 -16.36
N GLU A 114 17.49 1.08 -17.16
CA GLU A 114 16.27 1.81 -16.80
C GLU A 114 15.06 1.40 -17.67
N HIS A 115 14.07 0.74 -17.07
CA HIS A 115 12.78 0.49 -17.72
C HIS A 115 11.89 1.74 -17.65
N LYS A 116 11.79 2.47 -18.77
CA LYS A 116 10.95 3.68 -18.87
C LYS A 116 9.44 3.39 -18.83
N ILE A 117 9.05 2.21 -19.33
CA ILE A 117 7.69 1.68 -19.27
C ILE A 117 7.75 0.45 -18.40
N TRP A 118 6.96 0.41 -17.34
CA TRP A 118 7.03 -0.68 -16.38
C TRP A 118 5.66 -1.01 -15.79
N PHE A 119 5.51 -2.28 -15.46
CA PHE A 119 4.54 -2.77 -14.50
C PHE A 119 5.12 -4.03 -13.84
N PHE A 120 4.51 -4.46 -12.75
CA PHE A 120 4.78 -5.79 -12.18
C PHE A 120 3.54 -6.30 -11.46
N TYR A 121 3.48 -7.62 -11.28
CA TYR A 121 2.42 -8.27 -10.53
C TYR A 121 2.78 -8.34 -9.04
N LEU A 122 1.84 -7.96 -8.19
CA LEU A 122 1.96 -8.03 -6.74
C LEU A 122 0.86 -8.93 -6.18
N GLN A 123 1.24 -10.12 -5.74
CA GLN A 123 0.35 -11.04 -5.05
C GLN A 123 0.18 -10.60 -3.60
N ARG A 124 -1.05 -10.62 -3.08
CA ARG A 124 -1.37 -10.18 -1.72
C ARG A 124 -2.36 -11.10 -1.04
N ILE A 125 -2.14 -11.25 0.27
CA ILE A 125 -3.00 -11.94 1.22
C ILE A 125 -3.01 -11.16 2.54
N CYS A 126 -3.78 -11.63 3.52
CA CYS A 126 -3.61 -11.17 4.90
C CYS A 126 -2.19 -11.51 5.39
N ASN A 127 -1.45 -10.49 5.84
CA ASN A 127 -0.08 -10.67 6.32
C ASN A 127 0.01 -11.17 7.77
N HIS A 128 -1.12 -11.30 8.47
CA HIS A 128 -1.17 -11.70 9.88
C HIS A 128 -0.11 -10.99 10.74
N CYS A 129 -0.07 -9.65 10.64
CA CYS A 129 1.00 -8.81 11.17
C CYS A 129 1.31 -9.08 12.66
N THR A 130 2.54 -8.79 13.09
CA THR A 130 2.92 -8.80 14.52
C THR A 130 2.10 -7.80 15.32
N TYR A 131 1.85 -6.62 14.73
CA TYR A 131 1.00 -5.56 15.27
C TYR A 131 -0.15 -5.30 14.28
N PRO A 132 -1.28 -6.03 14.36
CA PRO A 132 -2.35 -5.92 13.38
C PRO A 132 -3.15 -4.61 13.54
N GLY A 133 -3.16 -3.77 12.51
CA GLY A 133 -3.98 -2.56 12.46
C GLY A 133 -5.48 -2.83 12.60
N CYS A 134 -5.97 -3.92 12.00
CA CYS A 134 -7.37 -4.34 12.11
C CYS A 134 -7.77 -4.69 13.55
N LEU A 135 -6.89 -5.37 14.30
CA LEU A 135 -7.13 -5.72 15.70
C LEU A 135 -7.24 -4.44 16.56
N ALA A 136 -6.34 -3.48 16.37
CA ALA A 136 -6.39 -2.20 17.04
C ALA A 136 -7.68 -1.41 16.71
N ALA A 137 -8.11 -1.45 15.45
CA ALA A 137 -9.26 -0.68 14.98
C ALA A 137 -10.62 -1.25 15.42
N CYS A 138 -10.75 -2.55 15.73
CA CYS A 138 -12.04 -3.18 15.99
C CYS A 138 -12.64 -2.76 17.36
N PRO A 139 -13.71 -1.95 17.40
CA PRO A 139 -14.30 -1.50 18.67
C PRO A 139 -14.99 -2.64 19.44
N ARG A 140 -15.39 -3.70 18.74
CA ARG A 140 -16.08 -4.87 19.28
C ARG A 140 -15.12 -5.94 19.82
N LYS A 141 -13.81 -5.81 19.58
CA LYS A 141 -12.80 -6.81 19.95
C LYS A 141 -13.14 -8.22 19.41
N ALA A 142 -13.70 -8.28 18.20
CA ALA A 142 -13.99 -9.54 17.49
C ALA A 142 -12.76 -10.10 16.76
N ILE A 143 -11.73 -9.27 16.57
CA ILE A 143 -10.49 -9.66 15.90
C ILE A 143 -9.47 -10.08 16.96
N TYR A 144 -8.82 -11.23 16.74
CA TYR A 144 -7.80 -11.75 17.65
C TYR A 144 -6.65 -12.40 16.88
N LYS A 145 -5.48 -12.47 17.52
CA LYS A 145 -4.29 -13.17 17.02
C LYS A 145 -4.08 -14.40 17.88
N ARG A 146 -4.05 -15.58 17.26
CA ARG A 146 -3.76 -16.85 17.93
C ARG A 146 -2.35 -16.86 18.49
N GLN A 147 -2.18 -17.43 19.67
CA GLN A 147 -0.88 -17.45 20.35
C GLN A 147 0.03 -18.56 19.81
N GLU A 148 -0.57 -19.68 19.39
CA GLU A 148 0.13 -20.87 18.92
C GLU A 148 0.82 -20.70 17.56
N ASP A 149 0.28 -19.85 16.68
CA ASP A 149 0.79 -19.70 15.31
C ASP A 149 0.75 -18.26 14.74
N GLY A 150 0.22 -17.31 15.51
CA GLY A 150 0.16 -15.91 15.08
C GLY A 150 -0.87 -15.62 13.99
N ILE A 151 -1.76 -16.55 13.63
CA ILE A 151 -2.81 -16.28 12.65
C ILE A 151 -3.84 -15.31 13.26
N VAL A 152 -4.19 -14.29 12.48
CA VAL A 152 -5.19 -13.27 12.82
C VAL A 152 -6.54 -13.68 12.24
N LEU A 153 -7.55 -13.78 13.10
CA LEU A 153 -8.91 -14.23 12.75
C LEU A 153 -9.96 -13.21 13.20
N ILE A 154 -11.15 -13.30 12.59
CA ILE A 154 -12.34 -12.53 12.96
C ILE A 154 -13.39 -13.51 13.49
N ASP A 155 -13.75 -13.38 14.77
CA ASP A 155 -14.83 -14.12 15.40
C ASP A 155 -16.19 -13.68 14.80
N GLN A 156 -16.85 -14.59 14.10
CA GLN A 156 -18.11 -14.31 13.40
C GLN A 156 -19.32 -14.21 14.35
N ASN A 157 -19.19 -14.62 15.61
CA ASN A 157 -20.30 -14.67 16.57
C ASN A 157 -20.37 -13.45 17.51
N ARG A 158 -19.47 -12.47 17.37
CA ARG A 158 -19.29 -11.34 18.32
C ARG A 158 -19.86 -10.00 17.86
#